data_AF-M9R3T5-F1
#
_entry.id   AF-M9R3T5-F1
#
_cell.length_a   1.000
_cell.length_b   1.000
_cell.length_c   1.000
_cell.angle_alpha   90.00
_cell.angle_beta   90.00
_cell.angle_gamma   90.00
#
_symmetry.space_group_name_H-M   'P 1'
#
loop_
_entity.id
_entity.type
_entity.pdbx_description
1 polymer ?
#
loop_
_entity_poly.entity_id
_entity_poly.type
_entity_poly.pdbx_seq_one_letter_code
_entity_poly.pdbx_strand_id
1 'polypeptide(L)'
;MRSIFYIISGLMVIGLAYWAYHENYETQASLGDVRSLHRQIGTAYERLNMLEAEWAYLNRPDRLRDLAELNFDRLGLLPLMPDAFGRIDQVAYPTDLIFDLSNSVEVSSDNAPKIDSPLIDSELTE
;
A
#
# COMPACT_ATOMS: atom_id res chain seq x y z
N MET A 1 -48.92 22.15 -39.47
CA MET A 1 -47.92 21.09 -39.79
C MET A 1 -46.48 21.57 -39.67
N ARG A 2 -46.04 22.65 -40.32
CA ARG A 2 -44.63 23.10 -40.31
C ARG A 2 -44.10 23.54 -38.93
N SER A 3 -44.93 24.18 -38.10
CA SER A 3 -44.54 24.63 -36.75
C SER A 3 -44.17 23.47 -35.80
N ILE A 4 -44.85 22.34 -35.92
CA ILE A 4 -44.58 21.14 -35.11
C ILE A 4 -43.18 20.60 -35.37
N PHE A 5 -42.74 20.57 -36.63
CA PHE A 5 -41.39 20.14 -36.98
C PHE A 5 -40.31 21.07 -36.40
N TYR A 6 -40.54 22.38 -36.37
CA TYR A 6 -39.59 23.32 -35.75
C TYR A 6 -39.52 23.14 -34.23
N ILE A 7 -40.65 22.93 -33.56
CA ILE A 7 -40.69 22.70 -32.11
C ILE A 7 -39.97 21.39 -31.76
N ILE A 8 -40.27 20.30 -32.49
CA ILE A 8 -39.62 19.01 -32.28
C ILE A 8 -38.12 19.10 -32.53
N SER A 9 -37.69 19.78 -33.61
CA SER A 9 -36.28 20.00 -33.89
C SER A 9 -35.58 20.81 -32.80
N GLY A 10 -36.24 21.84 -32.26
CA GLY A 10 -35.70 22.63 -31.15
C GLY A 10 -35.53 21.78 -29.89
N LEU A 11 -36.53 20.96 -29.54
CA LEU A 11 -36.44 20.04 -28.42
C LEU A 11 -35.35 18.98 -28.60
N MET A 12 -35.17 18.47 -29.82
CA MET A 12 -34.08 17.56 -30.15
C MET A 12 -32.70 18.19 -29.91
N VAL A 13 -32.49 19.42 -30.37
CA VAL A 13 -31.22 20.14 -30.17
C VAL A 13 -30.96 20.41 -28.69
N ILE A 14 -31.98 20.82 -27.93
CA ILE A 14 -31.87 21.05 -26.48
C ILE A 14 -31.53 19.73 -25.76
N GLY A 15 -32.18 18.63 -26.12
CA GLY A 15 -31.90 17.31 -25.57
C GLY A 15 -30.47 16.84 -25.83
N LEU A 16 -29.96 17.05 -27.05
CA LEU A 16 -28.57 16.73 -27.40
C LEU A 16 -27.57 17.60 -26.65
N ALA A 17 -27.86 18.90 -26.48
CA ALA A 17 -27.00 19.80 -25.72
C ALA A 17 -26.93 19.38 -24.24
N TYR A 18 -28.07 19.00 -23.66
CA TYR A 18 -28.12 18.47 -22.30
C TYR A 18 -27.33 17.17 -22.16
N TRP A 19 -27.53 16.21 -23.07
CA TRP A 19 -26.84 14.92 -23.04
C TRP A 19 -25.32 15.09 -23.14
N ALA A 20 -24.84 15.90 -24.09
CA ALA A 20 -23.42 16.16 -24.25
C ALA A 20 -22.80 16.85 -23.03
N TYR A 21 -23.54 17.72 -22.35
CA TYR A 21 -23.08 18.34 -21.11
C TYR A 21 -23.04 17.35 -19.94
N HIS A 22 -24.05 16.48 -19.84
CA HIS A 22 -24.16 15.49 -18.76
C HIS A 22 -23.07 14.40 -18.86
N GLU A 23 -22.87 13.82 -20.05
CA GLU A 23 -21.86 12.79 -20.31
C GLU A 23 -20.44 13.27 -19.96
N ASN A 24 -20.17 14.55 -20.24
CA ASN A 24 -18.89 15.17 -19.93
C ASN A 24 -18.66 15.28 -18.41
N TYR A 25 -19.72 15.39 -17.62
CA TYR A 25 -19.62 15.52 -16.16
C TYR A 25 -19.26 14.19 -15.48
N GLU A 26 -19.86 13.07 -15.93
CA GLU A 26 -19.54 11.73 -15.41
C GLU A 26 -18.08 11.37 -15.67
N THR A 27 -17.60 11.67 -16.88
CA THR A 27 -16.19 11.46 -17.25
C THR A 27 -15.24 12.27 -16.37
N GLN A 28 -15.57 13.54 -16.11
CA GLN A 28 -14.74 14.42 -15.29
C GLN A 28 -14.67 13.98 -13.82
N ALA A 29 -15.76 13.43 -13.27
CA ALA A 29 -15.80 12.91 -11.91
C ALA A 29 -14.82 11.72 -11.74
N SER A 30 -14.89 10.72 -12.62
CA SER A 30 -13.98 9.58 -12.57
C SER A 30 -12.51 9.97 -12.78
N LEU A 31 -12.24 10.98 -13.61
CA LEU A 31 -10.91 11.57 -13.76
C LEU A 31 -10.40 12.25 -12.48
N GLY A 32 -11.29 12.79 -11.65
CA GLY A 32 -10.96 13.34 -10.34
C GLY A 32 -10.51 12.25 -9.37
N ASP A 33 -11.27 11.16 -9.28
CA ASP A 33 -10.98 10.03 -8.40
C ASP A 33 -9.64 9.37 -8.74
N VAL A 34 -9.38 9.14 -10.04
CA VAL A 34 -8.11 8.59 -10.51
C VAL A 34 -6.94 9.51 -10.15
N ARG A 35 -7.10 10.83 -10.28
CA ARG A 35 -6.07 11.81 -9.88
C ARG A 35 -5.81 11.80 -8.37
N SER A 36 -6.86 11.72 -7.57
CA SER A 36 -6.76 11.58 -6.11
C SER A 36 -5.99 10.31 -5.73
N LEU A 37 -6.37 9.17 -6.34
CA LEU A 37 -5.72 7.88 -6.09
C LEU A 37 -4.23 7.90 -6.48
N HIS A 38 -3.89 8.44 -7.65
CA HIS A 38 -2.49 8.58 -8.06
C HIS A 38 -1.68 9.44 -7.10
N ARG A 39 -2.29 10.49 -6.53
CA ARG A 39 -1.63 11.32 -5.53
C ARG A 39 -1.36 10.54 -4.24
N GLN A 40 -2.32 9.74 -3.78
CA GLN A 40 -2.16 8.88 -2.61
C GLN A 40 -1.09 7.80 -2.83
N ILE A 41 -1.06 7.22 -4.03
CA ILE A 41 -0.01 6.26 -4.43
C ILE A 41 1.36 6.94 -4.40
N GLY A 42 1.48 8.15 -4.96
CA GLY A 42 2.72 8.92 -4.94
C GLY A 42 3.25 9.16 -3.53
N THR A 43 2.39 9.62 -2.61
CA THR A 43 2.79 9.86 -1.21
C THR A 43 3.15 8.58 -0.46
N ALA A 44 2.50 7.45 -0.79
CA ALA A 44 2.87 6.16 -0.24
C ALA A 44 4.26 5.70 -0.71
N TYR A 45 4.58 5.86 -2.00
CA TYR A 45 5.89 5.54 -2.54
C TYR A 45 7.00 6.43 -1.97
N GLU A 46 6.74 7.71 -1.74
CA GLU A 46 7.69 8.61 -1.07
C GLU A 46 8.07 8.09 0.33
N ARG A 47 7.08 7.62 1.10
CA ARG A 47 7.31 7.02 2.43
C ARG A 47 8.08 5.71 2.33
N LEU A 48 7.75 4.87 1.35
CA LEU A 48 8.45 3.60 1.13
C LEU A 48 9.92 3.82 0.82
N ASN A 49 10.23 4.77 -0.06
CA ASN A 49 11.60 5.10 -0.42
C ASN A 49 12.39 5.64 0.78
N MET A 50 11.76 6.45 1.64
CA MET A 50 12.37 6.91 2.89
C MET A 50 12.70 5.74 3.82
N LEU A 51 11.73 4.83 4.04
CA LEU A 51 11.93 3.64 4.87
C LEU A 51 13.01 2.71 4.33
N GLU A 52 13.09 2.53 3.02
CA GLU A 52 14.14 1.74 2.38
C GLU A 52 15.53 2.37 2.60
N ALA A 53 15.63 3.70 2.49
CA ALA A 53 16.86 4.42 2.78
C ALA A 53 17.26 4.32 4.26
N GLU A 54 16.30 4.44 5.18
CA GLU A 54 16.53 4.23 6.61
C GLU A 54 16.98 2.81 6.92
N TRP A 55 16.33 1.81 6.32
CA TRP A 55 16.72 0.41 6.46
C TRP A 55 18.13 0.17 5.94
N ALA A 56 18.48 0.71 4.78
CA ALA A 56 19.82 0.60 4.21
C ALA A 56 20.87 1.25 5.12
N TYR A 57 20.55 2.40 5.70
CA TYR A 57 21.43 3.09 6.64
C TYR A 57 21.60 2.33 7.97
N LEU A 58 20.55 1.71 8.49
CA LEU A 58 20.60 0.89 9.71
C LEU A 58 21.35 -0.42 9.49
N ASN A 59 21.19 -1.04 8.32
CA ASN A 59 21.81 -2.33 7.99
C ASN A 59 23.17 -2.21 7.27
N ARG A 60 23.77 -1.02 7.24
CA ARG A 60 25.10 -0.87 6.63
C ARG A 60 26.13 -1.73 7.40
N PRO A 61 26.83 -2.67 6.75
CA PRO A 61 27.66 -3.66 7.42
C PRO A 61 28.82 -3.03 8.21
N ASP A 62 29.43 -1.97 7.69
CA ASP A 62 30.49 -1.24 8.40
C ASP A 62 29.99 -0.70 9.74
N ARG A 63 28.85 0.00 9.72
CA ARG A 63 28.23 0.58 10.93
C ARG A 63 27.84 -0.50 11.93
N LEU A 64 27.29 -1.63 11.46
CA LEU A 64 26.93 -2.74 12.34
C LEU A 64 28.16 -3.36 13.02
N ARG A 65 29.29 -3.46 12.31
CA ARG A 65 30.57 -3.91 12.90
C ARG A 65 31.06 -2.95 13.97
N ASP A 66 31.08 -1.64 13.67
CA ASP A 66 31.50 -0.61 14.63
C ASP A 66 30.62 -0.63 15.89
N LEU A 67 29.29 -0.80 15.73
CA LEU A 67 28.36 -0.90 16.85
C LEU A 67 28.55 -2.19 17.67
N ALA A 68 28.85 -3.31 17.01
CA ALA A 68 29.11 -4.58 17.67
C ALA A 68 30.41 -4.53 18.49
N GLU A 69 31.45 -3.88 17.96
CA GLU A 69 32.71 -3.64 18.67
C GLU A 69 32.52 -2.72 19.88
N LEU A 70 31.79 -1.62 19.70
CA LEU A 70 31.51 -0.68 20.80
C LEU A 70 30.66 -1.31 21.92
N ASN A 71 29.85 -2.31 21.61
CA ASN A 71 29.01 -3.03 22.59
C ASN A 71 29.53 -4.45 22.88
N PHE A 72 30.81 -4.71 22.65
CA PHE A 72 31.39 -6.06 22.75
C PHE A 72 31.19 -6.68 24.14
N ASP A 73 31.36 -5.92 25.22
CA ASP A 73 31.21 -6.41 26.60
C ASP A 73 29.83 -7.04 26.86
N ARG A 74 28.79 -6.57 26.18
CA ARG A 74 27.43 -7.08 26.30
C ARG A 74 27.10 -8.14 25.26
N LEU A 75 27.55 -7.94 24.02
CA LEU A 75 27.15 -8.77 22.89
C LEU A 75 28.05 -9.99 22.68
N GLY A 76 29.34 -9.90 23.03
CA GLY A 76 30.32 -10.98 22.86
C GLY A 76 30.49 -11.45 21.41
N LEU A 77 30.14 -10.60 20.43
CA LEU A 77 30.12 -10.97 19.02
C LEU A 77 31.52 -10.85 18.42
N LEU A 78 32.00 -11.96 17.84
CA LEU A 78 33.23 -12.00 17.06
C LEU A 78 32.90 -11.92 15.56
N PRO A 79 33.78 -11.34 14.73
CA PRO A 79 33.63 -11.37 13.28
C PRO A 79 33.45 -12.79 12.77
N LEU A 80 32.52 -12.99 11.84
CA LEU A 80 32.31 -14.30 11.25
C LEU A 80 33.57 -14.74 10.51
N MET A 81 34.18 -15.85 10.94
CA MET A 81 35.29 -16.47 10.24
C MET A 81 34.77 -17.27 9.04
N PRO A 82 35.52 -17.38 7.94
CA PRO A 82 35.15 -18.21 6.79
C PRO A 82 34.81 -19.66 7.19
N ASP A 83 35.50 -20.19 8.19
CA ASP A 83 35.30 -21.55 8.70
C ASP A 83 34.00 -21.72 9.50
N ALA A 84 33.32 -20.62 9.88
CA ALA A 84 32.03 -20.64 10.55
C ALA A 84 30.86 -20.90 9.57
N PHE A 85 31.09 -20.81 8.26
CA PHE A 85 30.09 -21.19 7.26
C PHE A 85 30.09 -22.71 7.08
N GLY A 86 29.02 -23.37 7.52
CA GLY A 86 28.81 -24.80 7.29
C GLY A 86 28.52 -25.10 5.81
N ARG A 87 28.95 -26.27 5.35
CA ARG A 87 28.53 -26.79 4.04
C ARG A 87 27.07 -27.25 4.11
N ILE A 88 26.37 -27.22 2.98
CA ILE A 88 24.93 -27.55 2.91
C ILE A 88 24.63 -28.97 3.43
N ASP A 89 25.57 -29.90 3.24
CA ASP A 89 25.51 -31.29 3.75
C ASP A 89 25.70 -31.40 5.27
N GLN A 90 26.11 -30.32 5.95
CA GLN A 90 26.26 -30.24 7.40
C GLN A 90 25.03 -29.61 8.08
N VAL A 91 24.06 -29.14 7.31
CA VAL A 91 22.80 -28.60 7.83
C VAL A 91 21.84 -29.76 8.05
N ALA A 92 21.47 -30.00 9.31
CA ALA A 92 20.43 -30.96 9.64
C ALA A 92 19.10 -30.48 9.05
N TYR A 93 18.60 -31.18 8.04
CA TYR A 93 17.25 -30.96 7.55
C TYR A 93 16.25 -31.52 8.58
N PRO A 94 15.17 -30.79 8.90
CA PRO A 94 14.13 -31.32 9.76
C PRO A 94 13.53 -32.57 9.10
N THR A 95 13.67 -33.72 9.75
CA THR A 95 12.99 -34.95 9.35
C THR A 95 11.50 -34.77 9.65
N ASP A 96 10.66 -34.99 8.65
CA ASP A 96 9.19 -34.94 8.68
C ASP A 96 8.61 -33.93 9.67
N LEU A 97 8.33 -32.72 9.17
CA LEU A 97 7.49 -31.75 9.87
C LEU A 97 6.08 -32.37 10.05
N ILE A 98 5.89 -33.07 11.17
CA ILE A 98 4.56 -33.41 11.67
C ILE A 98 3.98 -32.10 12.18
N PHE A 99 3.30 -31.38 11.28
CA PHE A 99 2.55 -30.19 11.67
C PHE A 99 1.40 -30.63 12.57
N ASP A 100 1.47 -30.26 13.84
CA ASP A 100 0.32 -30.38 14.74
C ASP A 100 -0.69 -29.28 14.40
N LEU A 101 -1.62 -29.62 13.51
CA LEU A 101 -2.68 -28.72 13.03
C LEU A 101 -3.79 -28.50 14.06
N SER A 102 -3.72 -29.14 15.24
CA SER A 102 -4.76 -29.03 16.28
C SER A 102 -4.91 -27.60 16.82
N ASN A 103 -3.86 -26.77 16.75
CA ASN A 103 -3.87 -25.37 17.17
C ASN A 103 -3.69 -24.39 16.00
N SER A 104 -4.10 -24.78 14.79
CA SER A 104 -4.03 -23.88 13.64
C SER A 104 -4.97 -22.68 13.84
N VAL A 105 -4.41 -21.47 13.68
CA VAL A 105 -5.19 -20.23 13.65
C VAL A 105 -5.52 -19.92 12.19
N GLU A 106 -6.80 -19.97 11.85
CA GLU A 106 -7.28 -19.56 10.54
C GLU A 106 -7.18 -18.04 10.41
N VAL A 107 -6.36 -17.57 9.47
CA VAL A 107 -6.22 -16.15 9.14
C VAL A 107 -6.89 -15.91 7.80
N SER A 108 -8.12 -15.39 7.82
CA SER A 108 -8.84 -14.95 6.62
C SER A 108 -8.86 -13.42 6.56
N SER A 109 -8.60 -12.87 5.36
CA SER A 109 -8.66 -11.43 5.09
C SER A 109 -10.07 -10.84 5.31
N ASP A 110 -11.10 -11.68 5.31
CA ASP A 110 -12.50 -11.25 5.46
C ASP A 110 -12.83 -10.75 6.88
N ASN A 111 -11.98 -11.06 7.87
CA ASN A 111 -12.12 -10.57 9.25
C ASN A 111 -11.10 -9.49 9.62
N ALA A 112 -10.51 -8.81 8.62
CA ALA A 112 -9.72 -7.62 8.88
C ALA A 112 -10.59 -6.60 9.63
N PRO A 113 -10.15 -6.05 10.78
CA PRO A 113 -10.92 -5.05 11.50
C PRO A 113 -11.14 -3.87 10.55
N LYS A 114 -12.41 -3.54 10.28
CA LYS A 114 -12.75 -2.26 9.66
C LYS A 114 -12.17 -1.19 10.56
N ILE A 115 -11.20 -0.45 10.04
CA ILE A 115 -10.70 0.75 10.67
C ILE A 115 -11.80 1.80 10.49
N ASP A 116 -12.82 1.72 11.34
CA ASP A 116 -13.74 2.83 11.54
C ASP A 116 -12.89 3.92 12.18
N SER A 117 -12.51 4.92 11.38
CA SER A 117 -11.85 6.12 11.90
C SER A 117 -12.92 6.96 12.61
N PRO A 118 -12.93 7.08 13.95
CA PRO A 118 -13.64 8.19 14.55
C PRO A 118 -12.73 9.41 14.46
N LEU A 119 -13.31 10.61 14.46
CA LEU A 119 -12.65 11.91 14.64
C LEU A 119 -12.25 12.67 13.36
N ILE A 120 -13.21 13.00 12.46
CA ILE A 120 -13.11 14.25 11.67
C ILE A 120 -14.43 15.06 11.60
N ASP A 121 -15.59 14.51 11.98
CA ASP A 121 -16.87 15.18 11.63
C ASP A 121 -17.47 16.13 12.69
N SER A 122 -16.79 16.46 13.79
CA SER A 122 -17.39 17.27 14.88
C SER A 122 -16.91 18.72 15.01
N GLU A 123 -16.22 19.30 14.02
CA GLU A 123 -15.69 20.68 14.17
C GLU A 123 -16.10 21.71 13.11
N LEU A 124 -17.13 21.47 12.29
CA LEU A 124 -17.51 22.43 11.23
C LEU A 124 -19.02 22.73 11.12
N THR A 125 -19.74 22.77 12.25
CA THR A 125 -21.05 23.44 12.30
C THR A 125 -21.11 24.40 13.49
N GLU A 126 -20.68 25.63 13.24
CA GLU A 126 -21.34 26.84 13.74
C GLU A 126 -21.80 27.67 12.53
#